data_AF-A0A1S8FJT5-F1
#
_entry.id   AF-A0A1S8FJT5-F1
#
_cell.length_a   1.000
_cell.length_b   1.000
_cell.length_c   1.000
_cell.angle_alpha   90.00
_cell.angle_beta   90.00
_cell.angle_gamma   90.00
#
_symmetry.space_group_name_H-M   'P 1'
#
loop_
_entity.id
_entity.type
_entity.pdbx_description
1 polymer ?
#
loop_
_entity_poly.entity_id
_entity_poly.type
_entity_poly.pdbx_seq_one_letter_code
_entity_poly.pdbx_strand_id
1 'polypeptide(L)'
;MSTYPFRLHGHSALQKVVVVLETLLGTWTENWFGKKEVAAITLEPAGQSIDMAVLSALDWYEYRHEKHTVFYAMSAGFASNLAAINGWGGTRAQNDESTVWKEVVVSAVESLASMMITSAVSQSTDPAGNTSPSIVLQTKWFSRGSGYLVARITLDAGYLCFIVAPALASALIGPRNFARPISRMESRISALKAQHVGIDVVAETMEVSLGEIQNLAKGNVIRLNIPVNQSFDLRNGNGVLVGKGYLADVDGYKAVQLAHME
;
A
#
# COMPACT_ATOMS: atom_id res chain seq x y z
N MET A 1 0.03 -24.30 -5.49
CA MET A 1 0.13 -23.08 -4.68
C MET A 1 -1.07 -22.20 -4.98
N SER A 2 -2.02 -22.06 -4.06
CA SER A 2 -3.23 -21.24 -4.29
C SER A 2 -2.90 -19.76 -4.12
N THR A 3 -2.68 -19.06 -5.23
CA THR A 3 -2.57 -17.60 -5.26
C THR A 3 -3.96 -17.01 -5.07
N TYR A 4 -4.30 -16.63 -3.84
CA TYR A 4 -5.47 -15.79 -3.60
C TYR A 4 -5.25 -14.40 -4.24
N PRO A 5 -6.29 -13.78 -4.81
CA PRO A 5 -6.11 -12.67 -5.74
C PRO A 5 -5.70 -11.33 -5.12
N PHE A 6 -5.59 -11.20 -3.78
CA PHE A 6 -5.30 -9.92 -3.14
C PHE A 6 -4.60 -9.99 -1.78
N ARG A 7 -3.77 -8.96 -1.50
CA ARG A 7 -3.11 -8.72 -0.22
C ARG A 7 -3.71 -7.52 0.49
N LEU A 8 -3.90 -7.62 1.81
CA LEU A 8 -4.46 -6.54 2.62
C LEU A 8 -3.43 -5.92 3.57
N HIS A 9 -3.34 -4.59 3.50
CA HIS A 9 -2.69 -3.76 4.50
C HIS A 9 -3.77 -3.08 5.33
N GLY A 10 -3.90 -3.45 6.60
CA GLY A 10 -4.80 -2.77 7.55
C GLY A 10 -4.26 -1.39 7.94
N HIS A 11 -5.10 -0.58 8.61
CA HIS A 11 -4.74 0.78 9.01
C HIS A 11 -3.42 0.85 9.80
N SER A 12 -3.21 -0.05 10.75
CA SER A 12 -1.96 -0.11 11.54
C SER A 12 -0.72 -0.42 10.69
N ALA A 13 -0.88 -1.21 9.61
CA ALA A 13 0.21 -1.49 8.69
C ALA A 13 0.52 -0.26 7.81
N LEU A 14 -0.51 0.46 7.35
CA LEU A 14 -0.33 1.72 6.62
C LEU A 14 0.37 2.76 7.49
N GLN A 15 -0.04 2.92 8.75
CA GLN A 15 0.60 3.85 9.69
C GLN A 15 2.08 3.53 9.92
N LYS A 16 2.46 2.25 9.98
CA LYS A 16 3.89 1.89 10.03
C LYS A 16 4.65 2.38 8.80
N VAL A 17 4.08 2.22 7.61
CA VAL A 17 4.70 2.71 6.37
C VAL A 17 4.79 4.23 6.40
N VAL A 18 3.74 4.94 6.86
CA VAL A 18 3.78 6.40 7.03
C VAL A 18 4.96 6.81 7.91
N VAL A 19 5.08 6.25 9.11
CA VAL A 19 6.16 6.59 10.05
C VAL A 19 7.54 6.33 9.46
N VAL A 20 7.72 5.22 8.73
CA VAL A 20 8.98 4.94 8.03
C VAL A 20 9.23 5.98 6.94
N LEU A 21 8.24 6.30 6.11
CA LEU A 21 8.38 7.30 5.05
C LEU A 21 8.64 8.71 5.61
N GLU A 22 8.01 9.09 6.72
CA GLU A 22 8.28 10.35 7.43
C GLU A 22 9.72 10.43 7.92
N THR A 23 10.22 9.34 8.49
CA THR A 23 11.61 9.25 8.95
C THR A 23 12.59 9.37 7.78
N LEU A 24 12.35 8.62 6.70
CA LEU A 24 13.19 8.66 5.50
C LEU A 24 13.14 10.02 4.81
N LEU A 25 11.95 10.62 4.74
CA LEU A 25 11.78 11.95 4.18
C LEU A 25 12.53 12.98 5.03
N GLY A 26 12.44 12.91 6.36
CA GLY A 26 13.21 13.77 7.27
C GLY A 26 14.71 13.70 7.00
N THR A 27 15.27 12.49 6.95
CA THR A 27 16.70 12.29 6.63
C THR A 27 17.05 12.77 5.23
N TRP A 28 16.22 12.48 4.23
CA TRP A 28 16.43 12.95 2.87
C TRP A 28 16.41 14.49 2.79
N THR A 29 15.46 15.11 3.49
CA THR A 29 15.34 16.56 3.53
C THR A 29 16.53 17.23 4.20
N GLU A 30 17.04 16.64 5.27
CA GLU A 30 18.23 17.14 5.95
C GLU A 30 19.46 17.06 5.04
N ASN A 31 19.61 15.95 4.30
CA ASN A 31 20.72 15.74 3.37
C ASN A 31 20.70 16.71 2.19
N TRP A 32 19.53 17.04 1.65
CA TRP A 32 19.41 17.87 0.45
C TRP A 32 19.12 19.35 0.73
N PHE A 33 18.35 19.68 1.76
CA PHE A 33 17.88 21.06 2.04
C PHE A 33 18.27 21.60 3.42
N GLY A 34 18.92 20.78 4.27
CA GLY A 34 19.15 21.11 5.68
C GLY A 34 17.85 21.10 6.51
N LYS A 35 17.80 21.89 7.59
CA LYS A 35 16.69 21.90 8.58
C LYS A 35 15.40 22.59 8.10
N LYS A 36 15.03 22.50 6.82
CA LYS A 36 13.76 23.06 6.32
C LYS A 36 12.64 22.03 6.41
N GLU A 37 11.45 22.47 6.83
CA GLU A 37 10.28 21.61 6.99
C GLU A 37 9.65 21.25 5.64
N VAL A 38 9.38 19.96 5.42
CA VAL A 38 8.49 19.49 4.35
C VAL A 38 7.08 19.34 4.91
N ALA A 39 6.10 19.85 4.15
CA ALA A 39 4.81 20.25 4.70
C ALA A 39 3.84 19.10 5.02
N ALA A 40 3.81 18.01 4.24
CA ALA A 40 2.96 16.85 4.54
C ALA A 40 3.27 15.62 3.68
N ILE A 41 3.18 14.43 4.31
CA ILE A 41 3.08 13.13 3.63
C ILE A 41 1.65 12.61 3.78
N THR A 42 1.02 12.28 2.66
CA THR A 42 -0.26 11.55 2.65
C THR A 42 -0.02 10.17 2.05
N LEU A 43 -0.33 9.11 2.80
CA LEU A 43 -0.27 7.72 2.33
C LEU A 43 -1.66 7.13 2.26
N GLU A 44 -1.98 6.52 1.13
CA GLU A 44 -3.27 5.89 0.91
C GLU A 44 -3.13 4.57 0.13
N PRO A 45 -4.03 3.58 0.35
CA PRO A 45 -4.10 2.42 -0.51
C PRO A 45 -4.38 2.82 -1.96
N ALA A 46 -3.73 2.14 -2.91
CA ALA A 46 -4.02 2.38 -4.32
C ALA A 46 -5.51 2.12 -4.61
N GLY A 47 -6.18 3.10 -5.24
CA GLY A 47 -7.58 2.99 -5.68
C GLY A 47 -8.66 3.55 -4.76
N GLN A 48 -8.35 4.12 -3.58
CA GLN A 48 -9.38 4.64 -2.67
C GLN A 48 -9.75 6.13 -2.83
N SER A 49 -8.88 6.98 -3.37
CA SER A 49 -9.17 8.43 -3.38
C SER A 49 -8.31 9.26 -4.33
N ILE A 50 -7.47 8.62 -5.13
CA ILE A 50 -6.55 9.36 -5.99
C ILE A 50 -7.19 9.64 -7.33
N ASP A 51 -7.21 10.92 -7.69
CA ASP A 51 -7.56 11.36 -9.03
C ASP A 51 -6.61 10.73 -10.05
N MET A 52 -7.09 9.68 -10.71
CA MET A 52 -6.36 8.97 -11.75
C MET A 52 -6.04 9.88 -12.94
N ALA A 53 -6.83 10.93 -13.19
CA ALA A 53 -6.53 11.90 -14.23
C ALA A 53 -5.23 12.64 -13.89
N VAL A 54 -5.05 13.05 -12.63
CA VAL A 54 -3.82 13.69 -12.13
C VAL A 54 -2.62 12.76 -12.22
N LEU A 55 -2.76 11.48 -11.82
CA LEU A 55 -1.64 10.53 -11.91
C LEU A 55 -1.27 10.19 -13.35
N SER A 56 -2.25 10.09 -14.25
CA SER A 56 -2.02 9.74 -15.66
C SER A 56 -1.34 10.85 -16.47
N ALA A 57 -1.38 12.09 -15.98
CA ALA A 57 -0.77 13.25 -16.62
C ALA A 57 0.72 13.44 -16.27
N LEU A 58 1.29 12.58 -15.43
CA LEU A 58 2.69 12.67 -15.01
C LEU A 58 3.59 11.70 -15.76
N ASP A 59 4.84 12.09 -15.91
CA ASP A 59 5.90 11.19 -16.35
C ASP A 59 6.37 10.33 -15.17
N TRP A 60 6.09 9.03 -15.27
CA TRP A 60 6.47 8.06 -14.24
C TRP A 60 7.82 7.42 -14.54
N TYR A 61 8.61 7.27 -13.48
CA TYR A 61 9.89 6.61 -13.50
C TYR A 61 9.83 5.38 -12.62
N GLU A 62 10.62 4.37 -12.97
CA GLU A 62 10.77 3.16 -12.17
C GLU A 62 12.15 3.14 -11.55
N TYR A 63 12.22 3.01 -10.22
CA TYR A 63 13.43 2.64 -9.49
C TYR A 63 13.29 1.21 -8.97
N ARG A 64 14.14 0.30 -9.46
CA ARG A 64 14.11 -1.12 -9.11
C ARG A 64 15.44 -1.59 -8.56
N HIS A 65 15.37 -2.37 -7.48
CA HIS A 65 16.49 -3.14 -6.96
C HIS A 65 16.01 -4.50 -6.47
N GLU A 66 16.60 -5.59 -6.99
CA GLU A 66 16.14 -6.96 -6.77
C GLU A 66 14.63 -7.13 -7.03
N LYS A 67 13.87 -7.54 -6.00
CA LYS A 67 12.41 -7.73 -6.01
C LYS A 67 11.63 -6.50 -5.54
N HIS A 68 12.32 -5.43 -5.18
CA HIS A 68 11.73 -4.21 -4.64
C HIS A 68 11.68 -3.13 -5.72
N THR A 69 10.50 -2.53 -5.85
CA THR A 69 10.23 -1.53 -6.88
C THR A 69 9.48 -0.36 -6.26
N VAL A 70 9.93 0.84 -6.60
CA VAL A 70 9.22 2.09 -6.36
C VAL A 70 9.02 2.75 -7.71
N PHE A 71 7.80 3.18 -7.99
CA PHE A 71 7.55 4.09 -9.09
C PHE A 71 7.40 5.49 -8.53
N TYR A 72 7.90 6.48 -9.24
CA TYR A 72 7.79 7.86 -8.80
C TYR A 72 7.48 8.79 -9.95
N ALA A 73 6.80 9.89 -9.64
CA ALA A 73 6.47 10.94 -10.57
C ALA A 73 6.36 12.26 -9.82
N MET A 74 6.81 13.34 -10.44
CA MET A 74 6.77 14.66 -9.83
C MET A 74 6.08 15.66 -10.74
N SER A 75 5.31 16.56 -10.15
CA SER A 75 4.76 17.71 -10.86
C SER A 75 5.87 18.68 -11.25
N ALA A 76 5.67 19.45 -12.33
CA ALA A 76 6.60 20.52 -12.72
C ALA A 76 6.81 21.54 -11.58
N GLY A 77 5.76 21.88 -10.84
CA GLY A 77 5.83 22.74 -9.66
C GLY A 77 6.75 22.19 -8.57
N PHE A 78 6.69 20.88 -8.30
CA PHE A 78 7.59 20.24 -7.34
C PHE A 78 9.05 20.36 -7.78
N ALA A 79 9.35 20.02 -9.04
CA ALA A 79 10.71 20.11 -9.58
C ALA A 79 11.27 21.54 -9.53
N SER A 80 10.46 22.54 -9.90
CA SER A 80 10.84 23.95 -9.83
C SER A 80 11.08 24.42 -8.39
N ASN A 81 10.20 24.04 -7.45
CA ASN A 81 10.38 24.39 -6.04
C ASN A 81 11.63 23.75 -5.46
N LEU A 82 11.90 22.48 -5.82
CA LEU A 82 13.11 21.76 -5.41
C LEU A 82 14.38 22.47 -5.89
N ALA A 83 14.39 22.90 -7.15
CA ALA A 83 15.50 23.64 -7.74
C ALA A 83 15.66 25.03 -7.10
N ALA A 84 14.57 25.74 -6.83
CA ALA A 84 14.58 27.06 -6.22
C ALA A 84 15.14 27.03 -4.80
N ILE A 85 14.72 26.06 -3.97
CA ILE A 85 15.16 25.94 -2.57
C ILE A 85 16.68 25.73 -2.47
N ASN A 86 17.25 24.98 -3.41
CA ASN A 86 18.69 24.69 -3.46
C ASN A 86 19.52 25.73 -4.22
N GLY A 87 18.90 26.83 -4.67
CA GLY A 87 19.59 27.84 -5.48
C GLY A 87 19.97 27.35 -6.88
N TRP A 88 19.51 26.17 -7.31
CA TRP A 88 19.71 25.65 -8.67
C TRP A 88 18.82 26.36 -9.70
N GLY A 89 17.73 26.99 -9.23
CA GLY A 89 16.70 27.62 -10.07
C GLY A 89 16.54 29.14 -9.94
N GLY A 90 17.56 29.88 -9.45
CA GLY A 90 17.47 31.35 -9.30
C GLY A 90 17.20 32.10 -10.62
N THR A 91 16.94 33.40 -10.57
CA THR A 91 16.65 34.29 -11.73
C THR A 91 17.67 34.26 -12.88
N ARG A 92 18.85 33.66 -12.68
CA ARG A 92 19.80 33.34 -13.77
C ARG A 92 19.47 32.06 -14.55
N ALA A 93 18.74 31.12 -13.97
CA ALA A 93 18.34 29.84 -14.58
C ALA A 93 17.08 29.94 -15.47
N GLN A 94 16.34 31.06 -15.45
CA GLN A 94 15.25 31.28 -16.41
C GLN A 94 15.73 31.55 -17.83
N ASN A 95 17.00 31.97 -17.99
CA ASN A 95 17.62 32.24 -19.30
C ASN A 95 18.65 31.18 -19.72
N ASP A 96 18.99 30.24 -18.84
CA ASP A 96 19.97 29.19 -19.13
C ASP A 96 19.22 27.86 -19.28
N GLU A 97 19.21 27.33 -20.50
CA GLU A 97 18.71 25.99 -20.89
C GLU A 97 19.52 24.85 -20.24
N SER A 98 20.09 25.07 -19.05
CA SER A 98 20.89 24.10 -18.33
C SER A 98 19.99 22.93 -17.93
N THR A 99 20.10 21.82 -18.67
CA THR A 99 19.46 20.53 -18.36
C THR A 99 19.97 19.93 -17.05
N VAL A 100 21.10 20.43 -16.54
CA VAL A 100 21.80 19.92 -15.36
C VAL A 100 20.93 19.95 -14.11
N TRP A 101 20.16 21.01 -13.86
CA TRP A 101 19.32 21.05 -12.66
C TRP A 101 18.20 20.01 -12.69
N LYS A 102 17.71 19.62 -13.87
CA LYS A 102 16.71 18.55 -14.01
C LYS A 102 17.30 17.20 -13.62
N GLU A 103 18.53 16.93 -14.04
CA GLU A 103 19.26 15.71 -13.66
C GLU A 103 19.51 15.66 -12.15
N VAL A 104 19.87 16.79 -11.54
CA VAL A 104 20.05 16.88 -10.08
C VAL A 104 18.73 16.66 -9.34
N VAL A 105 17.62 17.22 -9.83
CA VAL A 105 16.28 16.99 -9.25
C VAL A 105 15.88 15.53 -9.34
N VAL A 106 16.11 14.88 -10.49
CA VAL A 106 15.84 13.45 -10.66
C VAL A 106 16.72 12.63 -9.71
N SER A 107 18.02 12.92 -9.65
CA SER A 107 18.96 12.25 -8.72
C SER A 107 18.55 12.42 -7.25
N ALA A 108 18.05 13.61 -6.88
CA ALA A 108 17.53 13.84 -5.54
C ALA A 108 16.31 12.95 -5.26
N VAL A 109 15.34 12.86 -6.16
CA VAL A 109 14.16 11.99 -5.99
C VAL A 109 14.54 10.50 -6.00
N GLU A 110 15.48 10.09 -6.84
CA GLU A 110 16.01 8.72 -6.88
C GLU A 110 16.69 8.34 -5.58
N SER A 111 17.42 9.25 -4.94
CA SER A 111 18.03 8.98 -3.63
C SER A 111 16.97 8.69 -2.56
N LEU A 112 15.79 9.34 -2.61
CA LEU A 112 14.68 9.02 -1.72
C LEU A 112 14.10 7.63 -2.03
N ALA A 113 13.94 7.27 -3.30
CA ALA A 113 13.51 5.94 -3.71
C ALA A 113 14.51 4.86 -3.27
N SER A 114 15.81 5.14 -3.38
CA SER A 114 16.89 4.29 -2.90
C SER A 114 16.79 4.08 -1.38
N MET A 115 16.65 5.16 -0.61
CA MET A 115 16.48 5.10 0.83
C MET A 115 15.28 4.25 1.26
N MET A 116 14.16 4.31 0.53
CA MET A 116 13.01 3.43 0.78
C MET A 116 13.38 1.95 0.61
N ILE A 117 14.08 1.60 -0.47
CA ILE A 117 14.51 0.21 -0.70
C ILE A 117 15.54 -0.22 0.34
N THR A 118 16.56 0.59 0.63
CA THR A 118 17.60 0.26 1.62
C THR A 118 17.01 0.01 2.99
N SER A 119 16.02 0.81 3.41
CA SER A 119 15.32 0.61 4.68
C SER A 119 14.59 -0.74 4.78
N ALA A 120 14.18 -1.30 3.65
CA ALA A 120 13.48 -2.59 3.57
C ALA A 120 14.42 -3.80 3.48
N VAL A 121 15.63 -3.64 2.93
CA VAL A 121 16.52 -4.76 2.58
C VAL A 121 17.47 -5.16 3.73
N SER A 122 17.58 -4.39 4.81
CA SER A 122 18.44 -4.71 5.99
C SER A 122 19.93 -4.97 5.69
N GLN A 123 20.40 -4.73 4.46
CA GLN A 123 21.80 -4.90 4.05
C GLN A 123 22.43 -3.52 3.80
N SER A 124 23.68 -3.33 4.25
CA SER A 124 24.37 -2.03 4.30
C SER A 124 24.96 -1.57 2.97
N THR A 125 24.58 -2.17 1.85
CA THR A 125 25.11 -1.82 0.53
C THR A 125 24.11 -0.93 -0.15
N ASP A 126 24.55 0.26 -0.57
CA ASP A 126 23.72 1.17 -1.35
C ASP A 126 23.25 0.42 -2.62
N PRO A 127 21.94 0.22 -2.80
CA PRO A 127 21.43 -0.53 -3.92
C PRO A 127 21.67 0.28 -5.19
N ALA A 128 22.57 -0.17 -6.07
CA ALA A 128 22.61 0.31 -7.43
C ALA A 128 21.28 -0.06 -8.10
N GLY A 129 20.36 0.90 -8.16
CA GLY A 129 19.08 0.75 -8.83
C GLY A 129 19.21 1.05 -10.32
N ASN A 130 18.38 0.40 -11.13
CA ASN A 130 18.23 0.77 -12.52
C ASN A 130 17.00 1.67 -12.64
N THR A 131 17.21 2.92 -13.05
CA THR A 131 16.10 3.80 -13.42
C THR A 131 15.72 3.57 -14.87
N SER A 132 14.46 3.21 -15.11
CA SER A 132 13.89 3.17 -16.46
C SER A 132 13.05 4.42 -16.70
N PRO A 133 13.30 5.18 -17.80
CA PRO A 133 12.49 6.35 -18.11
C PRO A 133 11.08 5.93 -18.55
N SER A 134 10.08 6.68 -18.08
CA SER A 134 8.72 6.76 -18.62
C SER A 134 7.99 5.41 -18.72
N ILE A 135 7.38 4.99 -17.62
CA ILE A 135 6.49 3.83 -17.56
C ILE A 135 5.02 4.24 -17.75
N VAL A 136 4.24 3.35 -18.36
CA VAL A 136 2.78 3.50 -18.44
C VAL A 136 2.14 2.92 -17.17
N LEU A 137 1.38 3.74 -16.45
CA LEU A 137 0.61 3.30 -15.30
C LEU A 137 -0.32 2.13 -15.67
N GLN A 138 -0.26 1.06 -14.89
CA GLN A 138 -1.12 -0.10 -15.12
C GLN A 138 -2.35 -0.01 -14.22
N THR A 139 -3.55 -0.09 -14.80
CA THR A 139 -4.84 -0.04 -14.06
C THR A 139 -4.92 -1.08 -12.94
N LYS A 140 -4.26 -2.23 -13.11
CA LYS A 140 -4.16 -3.29 -12.11
C LYS A 140 -3.42 -2.90 -10.82
N TRP A 141 -2.64 -1.82 -10.83
CA TRP A 141 -1.99 -1.31 -9.61
C TRP A 141 -3.01 -0.66 -8.67
N PHE A 142 -4.10 -0.13 -9.22
CA PHE A 142 -5.15 0.57 -8.51
C PHE A 142 -6.38 -0.31 -8.25
N SER A 143 -6.32 -1.60 -8.63
CA SER A 143 -7.39 -2.52 -8.28
C SER A 143 -7.39 -2.78 -6.77
N ARG A 144 -8.58 -2.96 -6.21
CA ARG A 144 -8.73 -3.27 -4.78
C ARG A 144 -7.94 -4.54 -4.45
N GLY A 145 -7.06 -4.43 -3.45
CA GLY A 145 -6.28 -5.57 -2.98
C GLY A 145 -5.01 -5.87 -3.79
N SER A 146 -4.63 -4.98 -4.71
CA SER A 146 -3.37 -5.07 -5.47
C SER A 146 -2.12 -5.08 -4.57
N GLY A 147 -2.23 -4.57 -3.33
CA GLY A 147 -1.15 -4.43 -2.37
C GLY A 147 -0.22 -3.24 -2.66
N TYR A 148 -0.51 -2.46 -3.70
CA TYR A 148 0.22 -1.22 -3.98
C TYR A 148 -0.23 -0.12 -3.02
N LEU A 149 0.73 0.68 -2.58
CA LEU A 149 0.48 1.88 -1.78
C LEU A 149 0.87 3.11 -2.59
N VAL A 150 0.12 4.19 -2.44
CA VAL A 150 0.48 5.47 -3.03
C VAL A 150 0.80 6.45 -1.93
N ALA A 151 1.99 7.01 -1.99
CA ALA A 151 2.41 8.11 -1.14
C ALA A 151 2.47 9.39 -1.97
N ARG A 152 1.92 10.46 -1.45
CA ARG A 152 2.05 11.81 -2.03
C ARG A 152 2.72 12.70 -1.00
N ILE A 153 3.78 13.37 -1.44
CA ILE A 153 4.53 14.35 -0.68
C ILE A 153 4.26 15.70 -1.33
N THR A 154 3.93 16.69 -0.51
CA THR A 154 3.65 18.05 -1.00
C THR A 154 4.75 19.01 -0.57
N LEU A 155 5.12 19.90 -1.49
CA LEU A 155 6.09 20.97 -1.30
C LEU A 155 5.52 22.23 -1.96
N ASP A 156 4.98 23.12 -1.12
CA ASP A 156 4.13 24.25 -1.53
C ASP A 156 2.98 23.78 -2.45
N ALA A 157 2.86 24.35 -3.65
CA ALA A 157 1.88 23.97 -4.65
C ALA A 157 2.28 22.74 -5.49
N GLY A 158 3.49 22.20 -5.28
CA GLY A 158 4.00 21.03 -5.98
C GLY A 158 3.75 19.73 -5.22
N TYR A 159 3.68 18.63 -5.95
CA TYR A 159 3.64 17.29 -5.37
C TYR A 159 4.60 16.32 -6.05
N LEU A 160 5.10 15.37 -5.25
CA LEU A 160 5.85 14.18 -5.60
C LEU A 160 5.01 12.97 -5.21
N CYS A 161 4.77 12.07 -6.16
CA CYS A 161 4.01 10.85 -5.96
C CYS A 161 4.94 9.64 -6.03
N PHE A 162 4.74 8.70 -5.12
CA PHE A 162 5.37 7.38 -5.13
C PHE A 162 4.28 6.31 -5.18
N ILE A 163 4.48 5.30 -6.02
CA ILE A 163 3.73 4.04 -5.97
C ILE A 163 4.70 2.98 -5.47
N VAL A 164 4.44 2.48 -4.27
CA VAL A 164 5.24 1.47 -3.60
C VAL A 164 4.71 0.09 -3.98
N ALA A 165 5.55 -0.74 -4.61
CA ALA A 165 5.14 -2.07 -5.02
C ALA A 165 4.89 -2.98 -3.79
N PRO A 166 4.03 -4.01 -3.92
CA PRO A 166 3.59 -4.83 -2.78
C PRO A 166 4.75 -5.50 -2.03
N ALA A 167 5.79 -5.94 -2.74
CA ALA A 167 6.95 -6.57 -2.11
C ALA A 167 7.72 -5.60 -1.20
N LEU A 168 7.85 -4.34 -1.61
CA LEU A 168 8.47 -3.29 -0.81
C LEU A 168 7.57 -2.84 0.32
N ALA A 169 6.28 -2.61 0.06
CA ALA A 169 5.31 -2.27 1.10
C ALA A 169 5.28 -3.31 2.23
N SER A 170 5.26 -4.60 1.89
CA SER A 170 5.36 -5.70 2.86
C SER A 170 6.66 -5.65 3.66
N ALA A 171 7.80 -5.35 3.02
CA ALA A 171 9.08 -5.28 3.71
C ALA A 171 9.18 -4.07 4.64
N LEU A 172 8.67 -2.90 4.23
CA LEU A 172 8.60 -1.68 5.06
C LEU A 172 7.72 -1.86 6.31
N ILE A 173 6.64 -2.66 6.21
CA ILE A 173 5.78 -2.98 7.37
C ILE A 173 6.51 -3.86 8.39
N GLY A 174 7.52 -4.60 7.93
CA GLY A 174 8.23 -5.60 8.72
C GLY A 174 7.36 -6.81 9.08
N PRO A 175 7.92 -7.76 9.85
CA PRO A 175 7.17 -8.92 10.32
C PRO A 175 5.94 -8.48 11.12
N ARG A 176 4.77 -8.99 10.73
CA ARG A 176 3.53 -8.77 11.48
C ARG A 176 3.57 -9.62 12.74
N ASN A 177 3.82 -8.98 13.87
CA ASN A 177 3.51 -9.57 15.16
C ASN A 177 1.98 -9.62 15.28
N PHE A 178 1.39 -10.76 14.92
CA PHE A 178 0.03 -11.07 15.34
C PHE A 178 0.05 -11.02 16.86
N ALA A 179 -0.67 -10.06 17.43
CA ALA A 179 -0.81 -9.98 18.88
C ALA A 179 -1.44 -11.31 19.33
N ARG A 180 -0.63 -12.19 19.92
CA ARG A 180 -1.16 -13.31 20.69
C ARG A 180 -1.94 -12.67 21.85
N PRO A 181 -3.22 -13.01 22.06
CA PRO A 181 -3.98 -12.43 23.14
C PRO A 181 -3.25 -12.69 24.46
N ILE A 182 -2.81 -11.61 25.12
CA ILE A 182 -2.14 -11.70 26.42
C ILE A 182 -3.25 -11.96 27.43
N SER A 183 -3.42 -13.22 27.83
CA SER A 183 -4.36 -13.59 28.88
C SER A 183 -3.78 -13.20 30.24
N ARG A 184 -4.00 -11.96 30.67
CA ARG A 184 -3.98 -11.63 32.10
C ARG A 184 -5.31 -10.97 32.45
N MET A 185 -6.09 -11.67 33.27
CA MET A 185 -7.37 -11.18 33.78
C MET A 185 -7.13 -10.09 34.81
N GLU A 186 -7.16 -8.83 34.39
CA GLU A 186 -7.10 -7.68 35.29
C GLU A 186 -8.49 -7.14 35.65
N SER A 187 -9.54 -7.44 34.86
CA SER A 187 -10.91 -6.98 35.12
C SER A 187 -11.98 -7.85 34.45
N ARG A 188 -13.25 -7.70 34.85
CA ARG A 188 -14.42 -8.30 34.16
C ARG A 188 -14.54 -7.86 32.69
N ILE A 189 -14.14 -6.64 32.36
CA ILE A 189 -14.09 -6.15 30.96
C ILE A 189 -13.00 -6.90 30.19
N SER A 190 -11.87 -7.19 30.83
CA SER A 190 -10.79 -8.01 30.26
C SER A 190 -11.26 -9.45 30.02
N ALA A 191 -12.09 -9.99 30.92
CA ALA A 191 -12.68 -11.32 30.77
C ALA A 191 -13.66 -11.41 29.60
N LEU A 192 -14.49 -10.39 29.38
CA LEU A 192 -15.37 -10.28 28.20
C LEU A 192 -14.55 -10.10 26.91
N LYS A 193 -13.50 -9.28 26.93
CA LYS A 193 -12.58 -9.12 25.78
C LYS A 193 -11.74 -10.37 25.47
N ALA A 194 -11.55 -11.25 26.46
CA ALA A 194 -10.83 -12.51 26.30
C ALA A 194 -11.73 -13.69 25.90
N GLN A 195 -13.05 -13.48 25.79
CA GLN A 195 -13.94 -14.52 25.26
C GLN A 195 -13.65 -14.73 23.78
N HIS A 196 -13.50 -16.01 23.42
CA HIS A 196 -13.29 -16.41 22.04
C HIS A 196 -14.66 -16.43 21.36
N VAL A 197 -14.86 -15.52 20.42
CA VAL A 197 -16.03 -15.52 19.57
C VAL A 197 -15.63 -16.19 18.25
N GLY A 198 -16.24 -17.33 17.96
CA GLY A 198 -16.15 -17.96 16.64
C GLY A 198 -16.87 -17.08 15.62
N ILE A 199 -16.17 -16.76 14.53
CA ILE A 199 -16.75 -16.07 13.37
C ILE A 199 -16.64 -17.00 12.17
N ASP A 200 -17.79 -17.36 11.61
CA ASP A 200 -17.90 -18.12 10.38
C ASP A 200 -18.01 -17.16 9.19
N VAL A 201 -17.21 -17.43 8.17
CA VAL A 201 -17.23 -16.69 6.90
C VAL A 201 -18.06 -17.51 5.92
N VAL A 202 -19.28 -17.06 5.67
CA VAL A 202 -20.22 -17.78 4.82
C VAL A 202 -20.21 -17.16 3.43
N ALA A 203 -19.93 -18.01 2.43
CA ALA A 203 -20.05 -17.63 1.03
C ALA A 203 -21.51 -17.32 0.72
N GLU A 204 -22.35 -18.34 0.68
CA GLU A 204 -23.78 -18.21 0.45
C GLU A 204 -24.51 -19.28 1.25
N THR A 205 -25.75 -19.02 1.59
CA THR A 205 -26.68 -20.07 2.02
C THR A 205 -27.64 -20.30 0.87
N MET A 206 -27.72 -21.54 0.37
CA MET A 206 -28.66 -21.92 -0.68
C MET A 206 -29.54 -23.06 -0.20
N GLU A 207 -30.81 -23.04 -0.60
CA GLU A 207 -31.72 -24.16 -0.41
C GLU A 207 -31.50 -25.17 -1.53
N VAL A 208 -31.33 -26.43 -1.15
CA VAL A 208 -31.13 -27.55 -2.07
C VAL A 208 -32.14 -28.63 -1.70
N SER A 209 -32.77 -29.25 -2.70
CA SER A 209 -33.72 -30.33 -2.44
C SER A 209 -33.03 -31.58 -1.89
N LEU A 210 -33.76 -32.40 -1.14
CA LEU A 210 -33.24 -33.65 -0.60
C LEU A 210 -32.73 -34.59 -1.71
N GLY A 211 -33.42 -34.62 -2.86
CA GLY A 211 -33.04 -35.44 -4.01
C GLY A 211 -31.72 -34.99 -4.64
N GLU A 212 -31.46 -33.67 -4.71
CA GLU A 212 -30.18 -33.15 -5.20
C GLU A 212 -29.04 -33.49 -4.24
N ILE A 213 -29.26 -33.39 -2.92
CA ILE A 213 -28.27 -33.76 -1.90
C ILE A 213 -27.89 -35.24 -1.99
N GLN A 214 -28.88 -36.13 -2.18
CA GLN A 214 -28.63 -37.58 -2.31
C GLN A 214 -27.81 -37.94 -3.55
N ASN A 215 -27.89 -37.13 -4.60
CA ASN A 215 -27.16 -37.33 -5.84
C ASN A 215 -25.77 -36.68 -5.85
N LEU A 216 -25.36 -35.99 -4.78
CA LEU A 216 -24.01 -35.41 -4.69
C LEU A 216 -22.95 -36.49 -4.52
N ALA A 217 -22.03 -36.53 -5.47
CA ALA A 217 -20.84 -37.36 -5.46
C ALA A 217 -19.56 -36.51 -5.46
N LYS A 218 -18.44 -37.12 -5.05
CA LYS A 218 -17.12 -36.50 -5.13
C LYS A 218 -16.83 -36.05 -6.56
N GLY A 219 -16.54 -34.77 -6.75
CA GLY A 219 -16.26 -34.16 -8.05
C GLY A 219 -17.44 -33.39 -8.67
N ASN A 220 -18.64 -33.46 -8.08
CA ASN A 220 -19.71 -32.55 -8.46
C ASN A 220 -19.40 -31.10 -8.05
N VAL A 221 -19.87 -30.15 -8.86
CA VAL A 221 -19.63 -28.72 -8.69
C VAL A 221 -20.95 -28.05 -8.32
N ILE A 222 -20.99 -27.41 -7.16
CA ILE A 222 -22.12 -26.60 -6.72
C ILE A 222 -21.81 -25.15 -7.09
N ARG A 223 -22.63 -24.58 -7.99
CA ARG A 223 -22.50 -23.18 -8.40
C ARG A 223 -23.21 -22.30 -7.38
N LEU A 224 -22.47 -21.34 -6.82
CA LEU A 224 -23.01 -20.27 -5.99
C LEU A 224 -23.45 -19.10 -6.89
N ASN A 225 -24.47 -18.34 -6.47
CA ASN A 225 -24.97 -17.15 -7.16
C ASN A 225 -24.19 -15.88 -6.80
N ILE A 226 -23.04 -16.02 -6.16
CA ILE A 226 -22.20 -14.91 -5.72
C ILE A 226 -21.05 -14.66 -6.71
N PRO A 227 -20.87 -13.41 -7.20
CA PRO A 227 -19.69 -13.02 -7.97
C PRO A 227 -18.40 -13.13 -7.15
N VAL A 228 -17.29 -13.48 -7.82
CA VAL A 228 -15.97 -13.72 -7.21
C VAL A 228 -15.43 -12.54 -6.37
N ASN A 229 -15.90 -11.31 -6.62
CA ASN A 229 -15.43 -10.09 -5.95
C ASN A 229 -16.49 -9.45 -5.02
N GLN A 230 -17.50 -10.20 -4.58
CA GLN A 230 -18.48 -9.72 -3.61
C GLN A 230 -18.00 -9.94 -2.16
N SER A 231 -18.54 -9.14 -1.24
CA SER A 231 -18.36 -9.37 0.20
C SER A 231 -19.15 -10.60 0.67
N PHE A 232 -18.54 -11.37 1.55
CA PHE A 232 -19.04 -12.53 2.26
C PHE A 232 -19.72 -12.11 3.56
N ASP A 233 -20.70 -12.88 4.00
CA ASP A 233 -21.35 -12.67 5.30
C ASP A 233 -20.44 -13.19 6.42
N LEU A 234 -20.31 -12.41 7.48
CA LEU A 234 -19.63 -12.79 8.71
C LEU A 234 -20.67 -13.07 9.77
N ARG A 235 -20.71 -14.31 10.24
CA ARG A 235 -21.70 -14.77 11.21
C ARG A 235 -21.01 -15.19 12.49
N ASN A 236 -21.63 -14.94 13.63
CA ASN A 236 -21.14 -15.51 14.88
C ASN A 236 -21.47 -17.02 14.96
N GLY A 237 -20.96 -17.71 15.98
CA GLY A 237 -21.23 -19.15 16.18
C GLY A 237 -22.70 -19.55 16.36
N ASN A 238 -23.63 -18.59 16.47
CA ASN A 238 -25.07 -18.84 16.47
C ASN A 238 -25.72 -18.62 15.08
N GLY A 239 -24.91 -18.35 14.04
CA GLY A 239 -25.38 -18.06 12.69
C GLY A 239 -25.93 -16.64 12.48
N VAL A 240 -25.83 -15.75 13.47
CA VAL A 240 -26.32 -14.37 13.38
C VAL A 240 -25.32 -13.52 12.59
N LEU A 241 -25.81 -12.75 11.63
CA LEU A 241 -25.00 -11.81 10.86
C LEU A 241 -24.43 -10.73 11.78
N VAL A 242 -23.11 -10.56 11.75
CA VAL A 242 -22.38 -9.52 12.52
C VAL A 242 -21.69 -8.51 11.62
N GLY A 243 -21.58 -8.82 10.32
CA GLY A 243 -20.97 -7.93 9.36
C GLY A 243 -20.72 -8.60 8.02
N LYS A 244 -20.00 -7.89 7.15
CA LYS A 244 -19.60 -8.36 5.83
C LYS A 244 -18.11 -8.13 5.63
N GLY A 245 -17.47 -9.00 4.86
CA GLY A 245 -16.05 -8.85 4.54
C GLY A 245 -15.62 -9.54 3.26
N TYR A 246 -14.46 -9.19 2.72
CA TYR A 246 -13.95 -9.74 1.46
C TYR A 246 -12.80 -10.69 1.71
N LEU A 247 -12.84 -11.88 1.09
CA LEU A 247 -11.71 -12.72 0.61
C LEU A 247 -10.34 -12.52 1.29
N ALA A 248 -9.24 -12.50 0.55
CA ALA A 248 -7.89 -12.08 0.97
C ALA A 248 -6.94 -13.14 1.53
N ASP A 249 -5.67 -12.80 1.35
CA ASP A 249 -4.51 -13.45 1.92
C ASP A 249 -3.76 -12.49 2.85
N VAL A 250 -3.33 -13.04 4.00
CA VAL A 250 -2.35 -12.41 4.88
C VAL A 250 -1.29 -13.47 5.20
N ASP A 251 -0.07 -13.24 4.73
CA ASP A 251 1.10 -14.09 4.99
C ASP A 251 0.89 -15.57 4.60
N GLY A 252 0.18 -15.82 3.50
CA GLY A 252 -0.12 -17.19 3.02
C GLY A 252 -1.30 -17.86 3.71
N TYR A 253 -1.97 -17.17 4.63
CA TYR A 253 -3.20 -17.62 5.28
C TYR A 253 -4.40 -16.89 4.69
N LYS A 254 -5.52 -17.60 4.58
CA LYS A 254 -6.82 -16.99 4.23
C LYS A 254 -7.20 -16.00 5.34
N ALA A 255 -7.53 -14.79 4.95
CA ALA A 255 -7.98 -13.73 5.85
C ALA A 255 -9.36 -13.23 5.42
N VAL A 256 -9.85 -12.17 6.05
CA VAL A 256 -11.05 -11.42 5.63
C VAL A 256 -10.80 -9.93 5.87
N GLN A 257 -11.04 -9.10 4.86
CA GLN A 257 -11.16 -7.65 5.05
C GLN A 257 -12.56 -7.31 5.55
N LEU A 258 -12.70 -6.73 6.74
CA LEU A 258 -13.98 -6.18 7.17
C LEU A 258 -14.42 -5.05 6.22
N ALA A 259 -15.67 -5.11 5.77
CA ALA A 259 -16.28 -4.11 4.89
C ALA A 259 -17.32 -3.27 5.62
N HIS A 260 -18.18 -3.93 6.41
CA HIS A 260 -19.24 -3.32 7.20
C HIS A 260 -19.49 -4.19 8.43
N MET A 261 -19.82 -3.58 9.56
CA MET A 261 -20.28 -4.26 10.79
C MET A 261 -21.73 -3.85 11.03
N GLU A 262 -22.59 -4.82 11.35
CA GLU A 262 -23.99 -4.55 11.71
C GLU A 262 -24.15 -4.15 13.18
#